data_AF-R5H743-F1
#
_entry.id   AF-R5H743-F1
#
_cell.length_a   1.000
_cell.length_b   1.000
_cell.length_c   1.000
_cell.angle_alpha   90.00
_cell.angle_beta   90.00
_cell.angle_gamma   90.00
#
_symmetry.space_group_name_H-M   'P 1'
#
loop_
_entity.id
_entity.type
_entity.pdbx_description
1 polymer ?
#
loop_
_entity_poly.entity_id
_entity_poly.type
_entity_poly.pdbx_seq_one_letter_code
_entity_poly.pdbx_strand_id
1 'polypeptide(L)'
;MDGNVNMLFSKLSAVKNSFTSDGIFNTHKKDVESPCAAFVSVCDANERAFVFRAVGNSRSAAWDSVCEKAADFVRKYDHAPVWVKGDIMAHSERVSFQELLRHIAQSRNESFRRGIAFDDGLETALIEAEINGNRVISYKKHSIELVKVNKYLSECGVRTLAQFPGEVTLFDCESRFCDENGTVFPLNDSGRRVTKPITGSDALGYVASSSEYLSMQVRMDGRFEYGCYPIDNLEVPGYNILRHAGAVWALVCACRLTGDKFTMNQVIKATGYLVANTYRLHRSGNDVIFLADREHGEVKVGGNALAVIALVEYMELTGSDKYAELCRGLGNGIMELFDRSDGSFWHVMDFPQMTRRERFRTLYYDGEAVFALCRLYGLTHENKWLEAAAAAADRLIREGYEKHCDHWVSYAFNELTKFLPEERYLSFGLKNAAVNLQRIRGKKTMHQTYLELLCASFEIYSRIRERGLECGYMREFPAGEFVETIFLRAEYMLNGCCFPEFVMYLKYPSALLGAFFVRQDGFRIRIDDIQHYCGAYCAFYRNYDRLTVLRNSFRQE
;
A
#
# COMPACT_ATOMS: atom_id res chain seq x y z
N MET A 1 16.73 -1.35 37.61
CA MET A 1 17.74 -1.33 36.54
C MET A 1 17.69 -2.60 35.68
N ASP A 2 17.23 -3.75 36.18
CA ASP A 2 17.21 -5.00 35.36
C ASP A 2 15.92 -5.26 34.56
N GLY A 3 14.92 -4.36 34.62
CA GLY A 3 13.61 -4.61 33.98
C GLY A 3 13.70 -4.79 32.46
N ASN A 4 14.37 -3.86 31.77
CA ASN A 4 14.55 -3.93 30.31
C ASN A 4 15.45 -5.09 29.89
N VAL A 5 16.49 -5.39 30.68
CA VAL A 5 17.39 -6.52 30.42
C VAL A 5 16.65 -7.86 30.57
N ASN A 6 15.84 -8.03 31.62
CA ASN A 6 15.01 -9.22 31.80
C ASN A 6 13.97 -9.37 30.68
N MET A 7 13.37 -8.26 30.24
CA MET A 7 12.46 -8.26 29.10
C MET A 7 13.16 -8.69 27.81
N LEU A 8 14.38 -8.18 27.55
CA LEU A 8 15.19 -8.60 26.41
C LEU A 8 15.48 -10.10 26.47
N PHE A 9 15.95 -10.61 27.60
CA PHE A 9 16.26 -12.04 27.74
C PHE A 9 15.05 -12.93 27.54
N SER A 10 13.87 -12.52 28.01
CA SER A 10 12.61 -13.24 27.76
C SER A 10 12.30 -13.31 26.26
N LYS A 11 12.41 -12.18 25.55
CA LYS A 11 12.16 -12.11 24.10
C LYS A 11 13.20 -12.92 23.30
N LEU A 12 14.49 -12.78 23.62
CA LEU A 12 15.57 -13.54 22.99
C LEU A 12 15.42 -15.05 23.24
N SER A 13 14.99 -15.46 24.43
CA SER A 13 14.70 -16.87 24.74
C SER A 13 13.54 -17.39 23.88
N ALA A 14 12.46 -16.62 23.73
CA ALA A 14 11.35 -16.99 22.87
C ALA A 14 11.78 -17.12 21.40
N VAL A 15 12.60 -16.18 20.91
CA VAL A 15 13.18 -16.23 19.56
C VAL A 15 14.06 -17.46 19.38
N LYS A 16 14.96 -17.75 20.33
CA LYS A 16 15.83 -18.93 20.31
C LYS A 16 15.03 -20.23 20.29
N ASN A 17 13.94 -20.31 21.06
CA ASN A 17 13.05 -21.46 21.06
C ASN A 17 12.38 -21.69 19.70
N SER A 18 11.92 -20.62 19.04
CA SER A 18 11.37 -20.70 17.68
C SER A 18 12.41 -21.12 16.64
N PHE A 19 13.65 -20.65 16.73
CA PHE A 19 14.73 -21.14 15.87
C PHE A 19 15.05 -22.62 16.12
N THR A 20 15.00 -23.04 17.39
CA THR A 20 15.29 -24.43 17.79
C THR A 20 14.21 -25.39 17.30
N SER A 21 12.94 -25.01 17.39
CA SER A 21 11.82 -25.84 16.89
C SER A 21 11.93 -26.12 15.39
N ASP A 22 12.47 -25.16 14.64
CA ASP A 22 12.64 -25.28 13.19
C ASP A 22 14.01 -25.90 12.82
N GLY A 23 14.78 -26.34 13.82
CA GLY A 23 16.05 -27.02 13.65
C GLY A 23 17.18 -26.14 13.14
N ILE A 24 17.09 -24.82 13.28
CA ILE A 24 18.10 -23.86 12.77
C ILE A 24 19.46 -24.06 13.43
N PHE A 25 19.46 -24.48 14.71
CA PHE A 25 20.67 -24.80 15.48
C PHE A 25 21.10 -26.27 15.37
N ASN A 26 20.36 -27.14 14.67
CA ASN A 26 20.71 -28.56 14.58
C ASN A 26 21.92 -28.77 13.66
N THR A 27 22.94 -29.46 14.17
CA THR A 27 24.23 -29.72 13.50
C THR A 27 24.20 -30.92 12.55
N HIS A 28 23.05 -31.57 12.34
CA HIS A 28 22.94 -32.82 11.57
C HIS A 28 22.79 -32.67 10.06
N LYS A 29 22.63 -31.46 9.52
CA LYS A 29 22.83 -31.21 8.08
C LYS A 29 24.32 -30.93 7.87
N LYS A 30 25.02 -31.85 7.20
CA LYS A 30 26.37 -31.64 6.64
C LYS A 30 26.44 -30.22 6.05
N ASP A 31 27.29 -29.35 6.60
CA ASP A 31 27.84 -28.07 6.08
C ASP A 31 28.09 -27.10 7.26
N VAL A 32 29.23 -26.44 7.51
CA VAL A 32 30.62 -26.38 7.02
C VAL A 32 31.43 -25.72 8.16
N GLU A 33 32.75 -25.98 8.25
CA GLU A 33 33.78 -25.23 9.00
C GLU A 33 33.93 -23.76 8.54
N SER A 34 32.84 -22.98 8.47
CA SER A 34 32.84 -21.61 7.97
C SER A 34 32.21 -20.66 9.00
N PRO A 35 32.74 -19.44 9.19
CA PRO A 35 32.16 -18.45 10.10
C PRO A 35 30.68 -18.22 9.76
N CYS A 36 29.84 -18.22 10.80
CA CYS A 36 28.43 -17.90 10.70
C CYS A 36 28.17 -16.56 11.40
N ALA A 37 27.37 -15.70 10.78
CA ALA A 37 26.93 -14.44 11.38
C ALA A 37 25.50 -14.56 11.94
N ALA A 38 25.29 -13.95 13.10
CA ALA A 38 23.97 -13.73 13.69
C ALA A 38 23.79 -12.26 14.06
N PHE A 39 22.55 -11.79 13.98
CA PHE A 39 22.18 -10.41 14.23
C PHE A 39 20.99 -10.34 15.18
N VAL A 40 21.00 -9.34 16.05
CA VAL A 40 19.87 -8.97 16.90
C VAL A 40 19.59 -7.49 16.68
N SER A 41 18.39 -7.16 16.23
CA SER A 41 17.90 -5.79 16.13
C SER A 41 16.99 -5.50 17.32
N VAL A 42 17.25 -4.42 18.06
CA VAL A 42 16.47 -3.98 19.21
C VAL A 42 15.90 -2.59 18.93
N CYS A 43 14.59 -2.42 19.11
CA CYS A 43 13.89 -1.16 18.87
C CYS A 43 12.91 -0.85 20.01
N ASP A 44 12.87 0.41 20.42
CA ASP A 44 11.94 0.96 21.41
C ASP A 44 10.61 1.46 20.79
N ALA A 45 10.40 1.12 19.52
CA ALA A 45 9.33 1.59 18.64
C ALA A 45 9.37 3.06 18.25
N ASN A 46 10.21 3.92 18.83
CA ASN A 46 10.22 5.36 18.55
C ASN A 46 11.43 5.78 17.71
N GLU A 47 12.57 5.14 17.93
CA GLU A 47 13.79 5.36 17.17
C GLU A 47 14.14 4.14 16.32
N ARG A 48 14.92 4.38 15.26
CA ARG A 48 15.46 3.32 14.40
C ARG A 48 16.19 2.27 15.25
N ALA A 49 15.95 1.00 14.94
CA ALA A 49 16.52 -0.14 15.64
C ALA A 49 18.06 -0.10 15.65
N PHE A 50 18.63 -0.49 16.80
CA PHE A 50 20.05 -0.78 16.94
C PHE A 50 20.30 -2.23 16.52
N VAL A 51 21.23 -2.45 15.58
CA VAL A 51 21.55 -3.78 15.06
C VAL A 51 22.91 -4.24 15.58
N PHE A 52 22.88 -5.30 16.38
CA PHE A 52 24.05 -5.99 16.89
C PHE A 52 24.40 -7.16 15.98
N ARG A 53 25.68 -7.48 15.91
CA ARG A 53 26.21 -8.56 15.08
C ARG A 53 27.31 -9.34 15.80
N ALA A 54 27.34 -10.65 15.60
CA ALA A 54 28.45 -11.48 16.03
C ALA A 54 28.71 -12.61 15.05
N VAL A 55 29.96 -13.03 15.00
CA VAL A 55 30.44 -14.14 14.18
C VAL A 55 30.85 -15.28 15.11
N GLY A 56 30.57 -16.51 14.72
CA GLY A 56 30.95 -17.70 15.48
C GLY A 56 31.19 -18.90 14.59
N ASN A 57 31.88 -19.91 15.14
CA ASN A 57 32.16 -21.18 14.46
C ASN A 57 30.91 -22.08 14.35
N SER A 58 29.78 -21.64 14.91
CA SER A 58 28.47 -22.27 14.76
C SER A 58 27.38 -21.20 14.88
N ARG A 59 26.19 -21.51 14.35
CA ARG A 59 24.99 -20.65 14.50
C ARG A 59 24.67 -20.37 15.97
N SER A 60 24.80 -21.35 16.84
CA SER A 60 24.55 -21.17 18.28
C SER A 60 25.59 -20.24 18.91
N ALA A 61 26.87 -20.42 18.59
CA ALA A 61 27.93 -19.57 19.13
C ALA A 61 27.78 -18.10 18.67
N ALA A 62 27.45 -17.89 17.39
CA ALA A 62 27.15 -16.57 16.86
C ALA A 62 25.93 -15.94 17.55
N TRP A 63 24.85 -16.73 17.71
CA TRP A 63 23.61 -16.29 18.37
C TRP A 63 23.83 -15.89 19.83
N ASP A 64 24.50 -16.72 20.61
CA ASP A 64 24.73 -16.46 22.04
C ASP A 64 25.62 -15.21 22.21
N SER A 65 26.65 -15.05 21.36
CA SER A 65 27.52 -13.86 21.36
C SER A 65 26.77 -12.56 21.01
N VAL A 66 25.88 -12.58 20.01
CA VAL A 66 25.12 -11.38 19.65
C VAL A 66 24.06 -11.03 20.71
N CYS A 67 23.49 -12.04 21.40
CA CYS A 67 22.57 -11.83 22.52
C CYS A 67 23.24 -11.06 23.66
N GLU A 68 24.48 -11.42 24.02
CA GLU A 68 25.24 -10.71 25.05
C GLU A 68 25.54 -9.26 24.65
N LYS A 69 25.94 -9.01 23.39
CA LYS A 69 26.16 -7.64 22.88
C LYS A 69 24.90 -6.78 22.98
N ALA A 70 23.73 -7.34 22.64
CA ALA A 70 22.46 -6.65 22.76
C ALA A 70 22.09 -6.39 24.24
N ALA A 71 22.33 -7.36 25.12
CA ALA A 71 22.10 -7.22 26.56
C ALA A 71 23.00 -6.17 27.20
N ASP A 72 24.26 -6.09 26.81
CA ASP A 72 25.20 -5.06 27.26
C ASP A 72 24.74 -3.65 26.87
N PHE A 73 24.25 -3.48 25.63
CA PHE A 73 23.67 -2.22 25.20
C PHE A 73 22.43 -1.85 26.01
N VAL A 74 21.46 -2.75 26.14
CA VAL A 74 20.22 -2.51 26.91
C VAL A 74 20.55 -2.20 28.37
N ARG A 75 21.51 -2.89 28.97
CA ARG A 75 21.96 -2.64 30.36
C ARG A 75 22.64 -1.28 30.50
N LYS A 76 23.47 -0.90 29.54
CA LYS A 76 24.23 0.36 29.58
C LYS A 76 23.36 1.59 29.38
N TYR A 77 22.39 1.51 28.47
CA TYR A 77 21.58 2.67 28.05
C TYR A 77 20.13 2.63 28.54
N ASP A 78 19.74 1.57 29.28
CA ASP A 78 18.36 1.32 29.72
C ASP A 78 17.33 1.39 28.57
N HIS A 79 17.74 0.94 27.38
CA HIS A 79 16.93 1.01 26.17
C HIS A 79 15.82 -0.05 26.19
N ALA A 80 14.57 0.35 25.95
CA ALA A 80 13.43 -0.56 26.01
C ALA A 80 13.37 -1.49 24.78
N PRO A 81 13.50 -2.82 24.93
CA PRO A 81 13.39 -3.77 23.83
C PRO A 81 11.92 -4.06 23.48
N VAL A 82 11.18 -3.03 23.03
CA VAL A 82 9.76 -3.17 22.64
C VAL A 82 9.64 -4.21 21.52
N TRP A 83 10.47 -4.08 20.49
CA TRP A 83 10.57 -5.03 19.39
C TRP A 83 11.97 -5.60 19.27
N VAL A 84 12.05 -6.92 19.06
CA VAL A 84 13.31 -7.63 18.90
C VAL A 84 13.25 -8.49 17.65
N LYS A 85 14.22 -8.36 16.75
CA LYS A 85 14.35 -9.22 15.58
C LYS A 85 15.67 -9.97 15.62
N GLY A 86 15.61 -11.29 15.47
CA GLY A 86 16.78 -12.16 15.33
C GLY A 86 16.94 -12.59 13.88
N ASP A 87 18.16 -12.52 13.36
CA ASP A 87 18.53 -12.97 12.03
C ASP A 87 19.74 -13.92 12.13
N ILE A 88 19.64 -15.12 11.55
CA ILE A 88 20.73 -16.09 11.48
C ILE A 88 21.06 -16.35 10.01
N MET A 89 22.33 -16.17 9.64
CA MET A 89 22.80 -16.42 8.29
C MET A 89 22.56 -17.88 7.88
N ALA A 90 21.83 -18.06 6.77
CA ALA A 90 21.35 -19.36 6.32
C ALA A 90 22.08 -19.84 5.07
N HIS A 91 22.11 -19.01 4.03
CA HIS A 91 22.77 -19.25 2.75
C HIS A 91 23.69 -18.08 2.41
N SER A 92 24.82 -18.37 1.78
CA SER A 92 25.76 -17.35 1.36
C SER A 92 26.54 -17.74 0.13
N GLU A 93 26.90 -16.74 -0.67
CA GLU A 93 27.77 -16.90 -1.83
C GLU A 93 28.80 -15.77 -1.89
N ARG A 94 29.99 -16.10 -2.37
CA ARG A 94 31.02 -15.11 -2.70
C ARG A 94 30.84 -14.67 -4.14
N VAL A 95 30.84 -13.36 -4.35
CA VAL A 95 30.76 -12.77 -5.68
C VAL A 95 31.75 -11.63 -5.81
N SER A 96 32.24 -11.39 -7.04
CA SER A 96 33.03 -10.19 -7.30
C SER A 96 32.24 -8.92 -6.98
N PHE A 97 32.91 -7.84 -6.59
CA PHE A 97 32.25 -6.56 -6.35
C PHE A 97 31.49 -6.06 -7.60
N GLN A 98 31.98 -6.37 -8.80
CA GLN A 98 31.31 -6.03 -10.06
C GLN A 98 30.01 -6.84 -10.27
N GLU A 99 29.97 -8.10 -9.82
CA GLU A 99 28.73 -8.89 -9.83
C GLU A 99 27.69 -8.33 -8.87
N LEU A 100 28.11 -7.90 -7.66
CA LEU A 100 27.21 -7.20 -6.73
C LEU A 100 26.53 -5.99 -7.41
N LEU A 101 27.31 -5.15 -8.10
CA LEU A 101 26.75 -3.99 -8.82
C LEU A 101 25.77 -4.42 -9.94
N ARG A 102 26.02 -5.55 -10.61
CA ARG A 102 25.10 -6.12 -11.60
C ARG A 102 23.81 -6.61 -10.96
N HIS A 103 23.88 -7.29 -9.81
CA HIS A 103 22.70 -7.70 -9.05
C HIS A 103 21.87 -6.48 -8.60
N ILE A 104 22.51 -5.41 -8.14
CA ILE A 104 21.85 -4.14 -7.79
C ILE A 104 21.16 -3.53 -9.02
N ALA A 105 21.84 -3.50 -10.17
CA ALA A 105 21.28 -2.95 -11.40
C ALA A 105 20.07 -3.74 -11.93
N GLN A 106 20.06 -5.06 -11.71
CA GLN A 106 18.94 -5.94 -12.08
C GLN A 106 17.79 -5.91 -11.06
N SER A 107 18.06 -5.47 -9.83
CA SER A 107 17.04 -5.33 -8.80
C SER A 107 16.08 -4.18 -9.10
N ARG A 108 14.84 -4.31 -8.66
CA ARG A 108 13.90 -3.18 -8.68
C ARG A 108 14.34 -2.14 -7.66
N ASN A 109 13.92 -0.89 -7.86
CA ASN A 109 14.22 0.19 -6.92
C ASN A 109 13.85 -0.22 -5.48
N GLU A 110 14.77 0.03 -4.54
CA GLU A 110 14.62 -0.34 -3.12
C GLU A 110 14.35 -1.83 -2.85
N SER A 111 14.71 -2.72 -3.78
CA SER A 111 14.34 -4.14 -3.73
C SER A 111 15.53 -5.09 -3.85
N PHE A 112 16.73 -4.68 -3.44
CA PHE A 112 17.81 -5.61 -3.15
C PHE A 112 17.49 -6.34 -1.84
N ARG A 113 17.32 -7.67 -1.92
CA ARG A 113 16.73 -8.52 -0.86
C ARG A 113 17.73 -9.41 -0.13
N ARG A 114 18.98 -8.95 -0.01
CA ARG A 114 20.08 -9.75 0.57
C ARG A 114 20.97 -8.90 1.45
N GLY A 115 21.64 -9.55 2.40
CA GLY A 115 22.73 -8.97 3.16
C GLY A 115 24.03 -8.92 2.36
N ILE A 116 24.96 -8.06 2.78
CA ILE A 116 26.28 -7.88 2.16
C ILE A 116 27.33 -7.85 3.27
N ALA A 117 28.35 -8.70 3.18
CA ALA A 117 29.57 -8.58 3.98
C ALA A 117 30.74 -8.12 3.11
N PHE A 118 31.47 -7.12 3.60
CA PHE A 118 32.59 -6.48 2.89
C PHE A 118 33.97 -6.99 3.36
N ASP A 119 33.99 -8.12 4.08
CA ASP A 119 35.21 -8.80 4.50
C ASP A 119 34.98 -10.32 4.65
N ASP A 120 36.07 -11.08 4.60
CA ASP A 120 36.04 -12.55 4.69
C ASP A 120 35.57 -13.06 6.05
N GLY A 121 35.77 -12.28 7.12
CA GLY A 121 35.42 -12.63 8.48
C GLY A 121 33.97 -12.34 8.86
N LEU A 122 33.18 -11.76 7.95
CA LEU A 122 31.79 -11.33 8.18
C LEU A 122 31.63 -10.24 9.25
N GLU A 123 32.71 -9.60 9.69
CA GLU A 123 32.68 -8.56 10.74
C GLU A 123 32.01 -7.26 10.25
N THR A 124 31.98 -7.04 8.94
CA THR A 124 31.34 -5.90 8.26
C THR A 124 30.02 -6.28 7.59
N ALA A 125 29.42 -7.41 7.99
CA ALA A 125 28.14 -7.86 7.46
C ALA A 125 26.99 -6.92 7.85
N LEU A 126 26.20 -6.53 6.86
CA LEU A 126 24.97 -5.75 6.99
C LEU A 126 23.80 -6.57 6.44
N ILE A 127 22.71 -6.68 7.21
CA ILE A 127 21.49 -7.38 6.75
C ILE A 127 20.71 -6.52 5.74
N GLU A 128 19.80 -7.14 4.97
CA GLU A 128 18.93 -6.43 4.00
C GLU A 128 18.28 -5.18 4.60
N ALA A 129 17.76 -5.31 5.82
CA ALA A 129 17.00 -4.26 6.48
C ALA A 129 17.87 -3.03 6.79
N GLU A 130 19.14 -3.24 7.15
CA GLU A 130 20.11 -2.16 7.35
C GLU A 130 20.45 -1.46 6.04
N ILE A 131 20.70 -2.25 4.99
CA ILE A 131 21.08 -1.76 3.67
C ILE A 131 20.00 -0.83 3.10
N ASN A 132 18.74 -1.26 3.16
CA ASN A 132 17.60 -0.51 2.64
C ASN A 132 17.18 0.62 3.59
N GLY A 133 17.11 0.36 4.91
CA GLY A 133 16.72 1.34 5.93
C GLY A 133 17.69 2.50 6.11
N ASN A 134 18.92 2.38 5.59
CA ASN A 134 19.95 3.43 5.66
C ASN A 134 20.46 3.89 4.29
N ARG A 135 19.80 3.49 3.18
CA ARG A 135 20.19 3.84 1.80
C ARG A 135 21.68 3.59 1.51
N VAL A 136 22.20 2.45 1.98
CA VAL A 136 23.58 2.02 1.69
C VAL A 136 23.78 1.85 0.17
N ILE A 137 22.74 1.37 -0.51
CA ILE A 137 22.67 1.28 -1.97
C ILE A 137 22.03 2.54 -2.54
N SER A 138 22.65 3.12 -3.57
CA SER A 138 22.04 4.15 -4.40
C SER A 138 21.40 3.51 -5.64
N TYR A 139 20.14 3.11 -5.52
CA TYR A 139 19.43 2.42 -6.62
C TYR A 139 19.33 3.25 -7.90
N LYS A 140 19.15 4.58 -7.82
CA LYS A 140 19.15 5.46 -9.00
C LYS A 140 20.47 5.43 -9.78
N LYS A 141 21.59 5.22 -9.09
CA LYS A 141 22.94 5.17 -9.69
C LYS A 141 23.44 3.73 -9.89
N HIS A 142 22.68 2.73 -9.43
CA HIS A 142 23.09 1.33 -9.33
C HIS A 142 24.48 1.17 -8.69
N SER A 143 24.76 1.93 -7.62
CA SER A 143 26.09 2.02 -7.02
C SER A 143 26.06 1.96 -5.50
N ILE A 144 27.21 1.60 -4.92
CA ILE A 144 27.50 1.72 -3.50
C ILE A 144 28.70 2.67 -3.36
N GLU A 145 28.61 3.62 -2.44
CA GLU A 145 29.65 4.61 -2.20
C GLU A 145 30.36 4.32 -0.88
N LEU A 146 31.68 4.21 -0.89
CA LEU A 146 32.49 3.85 0.29
C LEU A 146 32.21 4.78 1.48
N VAL A 147 32.04 6.08 1.20
CA VAL A 147 31.71 7.09 2.22
C VAL A 147 30.38 6.79 2.92
N LYS A 148 29.36 6.34 2.18
CA LYS A 148 28.05 5.99 2.76
C LYS A 148 28.13 4.72 3.60
N VAL A 149 28.82 3.70 3.08
CA VAL A 149 29.06 2.45 3.81
C VAL A 149 29.82 2.73 5.10
N ASN A 150 30.94 3.45 5.03
CA ASN A 150 31.77 3.77 6.19
C ASN A 150 31.05 4.66 7.20
N LYS A 151 30.22 5.61 6.74
CA LYS A 151 29.36 6.39 7.64
C LYS A 151 28.48 5.45 8.47
N TYR A 152 27.78 4.54 7.80
CA TYR A 152 26.88 3.62 8.49
C TYR A 152 27.63 2.61 9.37
N LEU A 153 28.72 2.01 8.89
CA LEU A 153 29.56 1.11 9.69
C LEU A 153 30.05 1.80 10.98
N SER A 154 30.51 3.05 10.88
CA SER A 154 30.95 3.83 12.03
C SER A 154 29.80 4.12 13.01
N GLU A 155 28.60 4.46 12.51
CA GLU A 155 27.41 4.68 13.35
C GLU A 155 27.02 3.41 14.13
N CYS A 156 27.24 2.22 13.55
CA CYS A 156 27.02 0.95 14.21
C CYS A 156 28.21 0.44 15.05
N GLY A 157 29.28 1.22 15.21
CA GLY A 157 30.49 0.81 15.94
C GLY A 157 31.29 -0.31 15.26
N VAL A 158 31.14 -0.47 13.95
CA VAL A 158 31.87 -1.44 13.12
C VAL A 158 33.07 -0.75 12.45
N ARG A 159 34.16 -1.51 12.26
CA ARG A 159 35.35 -1.01 11.55
C ARG A 159 35.01 -0.51 10.16
N THR A 160 35.54 0.66 9.79
CA THR A 160 35.40 1.22 8.44
C THR A 160 36.34 0.52 7.45
N LEU A 161 35.97 0.56 6.17
CA LEU A 161 36.74 0.00 5.07
C LEU A 161 37.71 1.04 4.49
N ALA A 162 38.96 0.66 4.23
CA ALA A 162 39.91 1.53 3.52
C ALA A 162 39.57 1.65 2.02
N GLN A 163 39.11 0.55 1.43
CA GLN A 163 38.60 0.43 0.07
C GLN A 163 37.62 -0.74 0.00
N PHE A 164 36.83 -0.84 -1.06
CA PHE A 164 36.01 -2.03 -1.27
C PHE A 164 36.89 -3.26 -1.56
N PRO A 165 36.52 -4.45 -1.05
CA PRO A 165 37.21 -5.68 -1.40
C PRO A 165 36.95 -6.06 -2.87
N GLY A 166 37.81 -6.90 -3.45
CA GLY A 166 37.58 -7.45 -4.80
C GLY A 166 36.35 -8.37 -4.87
N GLU A 167 36.06 -9.06 -3.77
CA GLU A 167 34.90 -9.93 -3.59
C GLU A 167 34.13 -9.56 -2.33
N VAL A 168 32.82 -9.81 -2.33
CA VAL A 168 31.92 -9.65 -1.20
C VAL A 168 31.19 -10.96 -0.95
N THR A 169 30.66 -11.14 0.26
CA THR A 169 29.73 -12.24 0.54
C THR A 169 28.30 -11.69 0.52
N LEU A 170 27.46 -12.25 -0.36
CA LEU A 170 26.01 -12.02 -0.32
C LEU A 170 25.37 -13.13 0.51
N PHE A 171 24.39 -12.78 1.34
CA PHE A 171 23.78 -13.76 2.23
C PHE A 171 22.31 -13.50 2.51
N ASP A 172 21.63 -14.57 2.89
CA ASP A 172 20.22 -14.61 3.27
C ASP A 172 20.10 -15.04 4.74
N CYS A 173 19.04 -14.61 5.42
CA CYS A 173 18.83 -14.87 6.83
C CYS A 173 17.53 -15.62 7.10
N GLU A 174 17.61 -16.62 7.97
CA GLU A 174 16.45 -17.12 8.71
C GLU A 174 16.12 -16.14 9.81
N SER A 175 14.90 -15.61 9.81
CA SER A 175 14.56 -14.43 10.62
C SER A 175 13.34 -14.67 11.49
N ARG A 176 13.37 -14.17 12.73
CA ARG A 176 12.27 -14.20 13.70
C ARG A 176 12.06 -12.81 14.28
N PHE A 177 10.82 -12.37 14.36
CA PHE A 177 10.43 -11.11 14.98
C PHE A 177 9.65 -11.38 16.28
N CYS A 178 9.97 -10.69 17.35
CA CYS A 178 9.27 -10.73 18.63
C CYS A 178 8.63 -9.36 18.90
N ASP A 179 7.30 -9.35 18.98
CA ASP A 179 6.50 -8.13 19.17
C ASP A 179 6.53 -7.63 20.63
N GLU A 180 5.86 -6.51 20.89
CA GLU A 180 5.73 -5.90 22.22
C GLU A 180 5.17 -6.86 23.28
N ASN A 181 4.30 -7.79 22.88
CA ASN A 181 3.65 -8.77 23.74
C ASN A 181 4.48 -10.04 23.98
N GLY A 182 5.65 -10.15 23.34
CA GLY A 182 6.51 -11.34 23.43
C GLY A 182 6.13 -12.45 22.44
N THR A 183 5.21 -12.19 21.51
CA THR A 183 4.82 -13.15 20.47
C THR A 183 5.89 -13.21 19.40
N VAL A 184 6.31 -14.42 19.03
CA VAL A 184 7.34 -14.64 18.02
C VAL A 184 6.73 -15.04 16.69
N PHE A 185 7.17 -14.37 15.62
CA PHE A 185 6.73 -14.58 14.25
C PHE A 185 7.92 -14.99 13.37
N PRO A 186 7.87 -16.15 12.70
CA PRO A 186 8.71 -16.44 11.54
C PRO A 186 8.49 -15.42 10.44
N LEU A 187 9.57 -14.98 9.79
CA LEU A 187 9.48 -14.09 8.63
C LEU A 187 9.71 -14.87 7.35
N ASN A 188 8.98 -14.52 6.29
CA ASN A 188 9.17 -15.06 4.95
C ASN A 188 10.27 -14.30 4.18
N ASP A 189 10.58 -14.74 2.96
CA ASP A 189 11.59 -14.15 2.08
C ASP A 189 11.38 -12.66 1.73
N SER A 190 10.18 -12.12 1.98
CA SER A 190 9.91 -10.69 1.78
C SER A 190 10.30 -9.82 2.98
N GLY A 191 10.65 -10.45 4.11
CA GLY A 191 10.91 -9.81 5.40
C GLY A 191 9.66 -9.60 6.27
N ARG A 192 8.51 -10.16 5.87
CA ARG A 192 7.21 -10.02 6.55
C ARG A 192 6.91 -11.27 7.38
N ARG A 193 6.22 -11.12 8.51
CA ARG A 193 5.67 -12.25 9.26
C ARG A 193 4.88 -13.23 8.38
N VAL A 194 5.08 -14.52 8.62
CA VAL A 194 4.26 -15.60 8.08
C VAL A 194 2.90 -15.54 8.75
N THR A 195 1.86 -15.38 7.93
CA THR A 195 0.46 -15.26 8.37
C THR A 195 -0.35 -16.45 7.90
N LYS A 196 -1.43 -16.73 8.61
CA LYS A 196 -2.49 -17.61 8.11
C LYS A 196 -3.18 -16.94 6.90
N PRO A 197 -3.89 -17.71 6.05
CA PRO A 197 -4.69 -17.13 4.98
C PRO A 197 -5.62 -16.03 5.52
N ILE A 198 -5.72 -14.93 4.78
CA ILE A 198 -6.45 -13.74 5.24
C ILE A 198 -7.93 -14.03 5.45
N THR A 199 -8.47 -13.58 6.58
CA THR A 199 -9.90 -13.67 6.91
C THR A 199 -10.62 -12.32 6.76
N GLY A 200 -11.96 -12.34 6.82
CA GLY A 200 -12.75 -11.12 6.90
C GLY A 200 -12.40 -10.30 8.15
N SER A 201 -12.15 -10.95 9.29
CA SER A 201 -11.72 -10.25 10.51
C SER A 201 -10.37 -9.57 10.34
N ASP A 202 -9.41 -10.23 9.66
CA ASP A 202 -8.10 -9.62 9.38
C ASP A 202 -8.25 -8.41 8.45
N ALA A 203 -9.08 -8.52 7.40
CA ALA A 203 -9.38 -7.43 6.49
C ALA A 203 -9.98 -6.21 7.23
N LEU A 204 -10.92 -6.43 8.16
CA LEU A 204 -11.47 -5.36 9.00
C LEU A 204 -10.40 -4.74 9.91
N GLY A 205 -9.48 -5.55 10.45
CA GLY A 205 -8.32 -5.06 11.21
C GLY A 205 -7.41 -4.15 10.38
N TYR A 206 -7.15 -4.50 9.10
CA TYR A 206 -6.39 -3.65 8.19
C TYR A 206 -7.14 -2.36 7.83
N VAL A 207 -8.47 -2.40 7.68
CA VAL A 207 -9.29 -1.18 7.52
C VAL A 207 -9.18 -0.28 8.75
N ALA A 208 -9.34 -0.84 9.96
CA ALA A 208 -9.27 -0.08 11.20
C ALA A 208 -7.92 0.62 11.37
N SER A 209 -6.83 -0.13 11.29
CA SER A 209 -5.47 0.40 11.44
C SER A 209 -5.07 1.43 10.38
N SER A 210 -5.45 1.22 9.11
CA SER A 210 -5.10 2.17 8.04
C SER A 210 -5.94 3.43 8.06
N SER A 211 -7.22 3.33 8.42
CA SER A 211 -8.07 4.51 8.61
C SER A 211 -7.68 5.31 9.85
N GLU A 212 -7.21 4.65 10.91
CA GLU A 212 -6.62 5.32 12.07
C GLU A 212 -5.37 6.11 11.67
N TYR A 213 -4.41 5.46 10.99
CA TYR A 213 -3.21 6.14 10.49
C TYR A 213 -3.56 7.36 9.62
N LEU A 214 -4.48 7.18 8.65
CA LEU A 214 -4.89 8.25 7.75
C LEU A 214 -5.63 9.39 8.48
N SER A 215 -6.39 9.06 9.52
CA SER A 215 -7.07 10.04 10.39
C SER A 215 -6.08 10.86 11.20
N MET A 216 -5.00 10.24 11.69
CA MET A 216 -3.91 10.94 12.38
C MET A 216 -3.13 11.90 11.47
N GLN A 217 -3.23 11.75 10.14
CA GLN A 217 -2.64 12.69 9.19
C GLN A 217 -3.48 13.96 9.03
N VAL A 218 -4.72 14.04 9.54
CA VAL A 218 -5.57 15.23 9.40
C VAL A 218 -5.14 16.32 10.37
N ARG A 219 -4.69 17.45 9.83
CA ARG A 219 -4.33 18.66 10.58
C ARG A 219 -5.56 19.38 11.13
N MET A 220 -5.33 20.38 11.98
CA MET A 220 -6.42 21.17 12.60
C MET A 220 -7.31 21.89 11.57
N ASP A 221 -6.76 22.31 10.42
CA ASP A 221 -7.49 22.96 9.33
C ASP A 221 -8.23 21.96 8.40
N GLY A 222 -8.09 20.66 8.66
CA GLY A 222 -8.65 19.59 7.83
C GLY A 222 -7.74 19.15 6.68
N ARG A 223 -6.63 19.84 6.39
CA ARG A 223 -5.66 19.39 5.40
C ARG A 223 -4.93 18.15 5.93
N PHE A 224 -4.62 17.20 5.06
CA PHE A 224 -3.76 16.08 5.43
C PHE A 224 -2.27 16.48 5.45
N GLU A 225 -1.49 15.89 6.34
CA GLU A 225 -0.08 15.59 6.09
C GLU A 225 0.01 14.74 4.83
N TYR A 226 0.62 15.26 3.77
CA TYR A 226 0.45 14.67 2.44
C TYR A 226 1.07 13.28 2.31
N GLY A 227 2.23 13.11 2.94
CA GLY A 227 3.02 11.89 2.87
C GLY A 227 4.48 12.13 3.24
N CYS A 228 5.24 11.05 3.39
CA CYS A 228 6.65 11.08 3.71
C CYS A 228 7.46 9.99 2.99
N TYR A 229 8.78 10.19 2.94
CA TYR A 229 9.79 9.18 2.68
C TYR A 229 10.39 8.74 4.03
N PRO A 230 9.95 7.59 4.58
CA PRO A 230 10.14 7.27 6.00
C PRO A 230 11.57 6.87 6.37
N ILE A 231 12.43 6.57 5.40
CA ILE A 231 13.85 6.32 5.66
C ILE A 231 14.50 7.54 6.30
N ASP A 232 14.25 8.74 5.79
CA ASP A 232 14.88 9.97 6.29
C ASP A 232 13.86 10.93 6.91
N ASN A 233 12.59 10.54 6.95
CA ASN A 233 11.43 11.35 7.34
C ASN A 233 11.34 12.67 6.55
N LEU A 234 11.49 12.58 5.22
CA LEU A 234 11.34 13.73 4.33
C LEU A 234 9.88 13.84 3.87
N GLU A 235 9.32 15.05 3.89
CA GLU A 235 7.97 15.29 3.38
C GLU A 235 7.87 15.08 1.86
N VAL A 236 6.71 14.61 1.40
CA VAL A 236 6.38 14.57 -0.02
C VAL A 236 5.85 15.96 -0.44
N PRO A 237 6.48 16.66 -1.40
CA PRO A 237 6.01 17.96 -1.88
C PRO A 237 4.83 17.84 -2.85
N GLY A 238 4.17 18.98 -3.16
CA GLY A 238 3.16 19.07 -4.22
C GLY A 238 1.80 18.54 -3.81
N TYR A 239 1.15 19.20 -2.84
CA TYR A 239 -0.13 18.76 -2.30
C TYR A 239 -1.20 18.78 -3.38
N ASN A 240 -1.89 17.65 -3.54
CA ASN A 240 -2.89 17.50 -4.59
C ASN A 240 -4.28 17.33 -3.98
N ILE A 241 -5.15 18.31 -4.19
CA ILE A 241 -6.52 18.32 -3.65
C ILE A 241 -7.39 17.17 -4.20
N LEU A 242 -7.09 16.62 -5.38
CA LEU A 242 -7.74 15.41 -5.89
C LEU A 242 -7.47 14.22 -4.97
N ARG A 243 -6.21 14.08 -4.50
CA ARG A 243 -5.82 13.00 -3.57
C ARG A 243 -6.42 13.21 -2.18
N HIS A 244 -6.59 14.46 -1.76
CA HIS A 244 -7.38 14.78 -0.56
C HIS A 244 -8.80 14.23 -0.67
N ALA A 245 -9.51 14.50 -1.77
CA ALA A 245 -10.88 14.02 -1.98
C ALA A 245 -10.96 12.48 -1.90
N GLY A 246 -10.00 11.79 -2.53
CA GLY A 246 -9.91 10.34 -2.45
C GLY A 246 -9.62 9.82 -1.03
N ALA A 247 -8.74 10.46 -0.27
CA ALA A 247 -8.48 10.11 1.13
C ALA A 247 -9.72 10.30 2.02
N VAL A 248 -10.48 11.38 1.82
CA VAL A 248 -11.78 11.58 2.49
C VAL A 248 -12.74 10.43 2.16
N TRP A 249 -12.84 10.04 0.89
CA TRP A 249 -13.68 8.92 0.47
C TRP A 249 -13.29 7.61 1.17
N ALA A 250 -12.00 7.27 1.24
CA ALA A 250 -11.54 6.08 1.95
C ALA A 250 -11.88 6.10 3.45
N LEU A 251 -11.71 7.25 4.12
CA LEU A 251 -12.07 7.39 5.54
C LEU A 251 -13.58 7.24 5.78
N VAL A 252 -14.43 7.77 4.88
CA VAL A 252 -15.88 7.57 4.95
C VAL A 252 -16.25 6.10 4.80
N CYS A 253 -15.66 5.40 3.83
CA CYS A 253 -15.85 3.96 3.65
C CYS A 253 -15.42 3.17 4.88
N ALA A 254 -14.29 3.53 5.50
CA ALA A 254 -13.82 2.88 6.73
C ALA A 254 -14.77 3.15 7.90
N CYS A 255 -15.22 4.39 8.11
CA CYS A 255 -16.17 4.75 9.17
C CYS A 255 -17.47 3.94 9.10
N ARG A 256 -17.95 3.62 7.89
CA ARG A 256 -19.13 2.77 7.70
C ARG A 256 -18.94 1.37 8.28
N LEU A 257 -17.72 0.85 8.27
CA LEU A 257 -17.40 -0.50 8.75
C LEU A 257 -16.97 -0.52 10.22
N THR A 258 -16.23 0.49 10.65
CA THR A 258 -15.62 0.52 12.00
C THR A 258 -16.48 1.24 13.02
N GLY A 259 -17.30 2.21 12.61
CA GLY A 259 -18.03 3.09 13.52
C GLY A 259 -17.14 3.98 14.39
N ASP A 260 -15.86 4.13 14.05
CA ASP A 260 -14.90 4.86 14.90
C ASP A 260 -15.18 6.36 14.93
N LYS A 261 -15.40 6.88 16.14
CA LYS A 261 -15.80 8.28 16.37
C LYS A 261 -14.65 9.25 16.13
N PHE A 262 -13.41 8.85 16.42
CA PHE A 262 -12.25 9.71 16.20
C PHE A 262 -12.06 9.94 14.70
N THR A 263 -12.03 8.86 13.92
CA THR A 263 -11.97 8.87 12.45
C THR A 263 -13.09 9.72 11.87
N MET A 264 -14.33 9.56 12.35
CA MET A 264 -15.45 10.39 11.88
C MET A 264 -15.24 11.90 12.13
N ASN A 265 -14.68 12.28 13.27
CA ASN A 265 -14.35 13.69 13.53
C ASN A 265 -13.28 14.22 12.56
N GLN A 266 -12.31 13.39 12.16
CA GLN A 266 -11.31 13.77 11.16
C GLN A 266 -11.92 13.85 9.75
N VAL A 267 -12.84 12.94 9.41
CA VAL A 267 -13.64 13.03 8.17
C VAL A 267 -14.34 14.38 8.08
N ILE A 268 -15.03 14.83 9.14
CA ILE A 268 -15.74 16.12 9.14
C ILE A 268 -14.79 17.29 8.83
N LYS A 269 -13.61 17.33 9.45
CA LYS A 269 -12.61 18.37 9.20
C LYS A 269 -12.08 18.32 7.77
N ALA A 270 -11.69 17.13 7.31
CA ALA A 270 -11.15 16.94 5.97
C ALA A 270 -12.20 17.28 4.90
N THR A 271 -13.45 16.84 5.05
CA THR A 271 -14.57 17.28 4.20
C THR A 271 -14.73 18.80 4.22
N GLY A 272 -14.60 19.45 5.39
CA GLY A 272 -14.61 20.91 5.49
C GLY A 272 -13.53 21.58 4.64
N TYR A 273 -12.29 21.08 4.69
CA TYR A 273 -11.19 21.56 3.87
C TYR A 273 -11.44 21.33 2.37
N LEU A 274 -11.95 20.16 1.99
CA LEU A 274 -12.33 19.84 0.61
C LEU A 274 -13.34 20.85 0.06
N VAL A 275 -14.41 21.11 0.82
CA VAL A 275 -15.48 22.05 0.44
C VAL A 275 -14.96 23.48 0.32
N ALA A 276 -14.10 23.91 1.26
CA ALA A 276 -13.49 25.24 1.23
C ALA A 276 -12.57 25.47 0.01
N ASN A 277 -12.07 24.41 -0.62
CA ASN A 277 -11.23 24.47 -1.82
C ASN A 277 -12.03 24.38 -3.13
N THR A 278 -13.35 24.46 -3.07
CA THR A 278 -14.18 24.58 -4.28
C THR A 278 -14.19 26.02 -4.81
N TYR A 279 -14.45 26.15 -6.10
CA TYR A 279 -14.54 27.42 -6.82
C TYR A 279 -15.83 27.48 -7.62
N ARG A 280 -16.65 28.50 -7.36
CA ARG A 280 -17.93 28.73 -8.03
C ARG A 280 -17.74 29.67 -9.21
N LEU A 281 -18.18 29.22 -10.38
CA LEU A 281 -18.19 30.01 -11.60
C LEU A 281 -19.65 30.29 -12.01
N HIS A 282 -20.04 31.56 -11.97
CA HIS A 282 -21.38 31.96 -12.35
C HIS A 282 -21.53 31.90 -13.87
N ARG A 283 -22.33 30.95 -14.35
CA ARG A 283 -22.78 30.85 -15.75
C ARG A 283 -24.28 31.20 -15.78
N SER A 284 -24.74 31.85 -16.84
CA SER A 284 -26.15 32.22 -17.00
C SER A 284 -27.05 30.98 -16.92
N GLY A 285 -27.73 30.79 -15.78
CA GLY A 285 -28.77 29.77 -15.59
C GLY A 285 -28.37 28.48 -14.87
N ASN A 286 -27.09 28.23 -14.53
CA ASN A 286 -26.67 27.08 -13.72
C ASN A 286 -25.46 27.42 -12.86
N ASP A 287 -25.47 26.96 -11.60
CA ASP A 287 -24.30 26.97 -10.74
C ASP A 287 -23.29 25.91 -11.20
N VAL A 288 -22.11 26.36 -11.66
CA VAL A 288 -20.99 25.48 -11.99
C VAL A 288 -19.93 25.62 -10.91
N ILE A 289 -19.52 24.50 -10.33
CA ILE A 289 -18.53 24.45 -9.27
C ILE A 289 -17.41 23.51 -9.67
N PHE A 290 -16.18 23.85 -9.32
CA PHE A 290 -15.00 23.04 -9.56
C PHE A 290 -14.23 22.83 -8.26
N LEU A 291 -13.57 21.69 -8.11
CA LEU A 291 -12.52 21.51 -7.12
C LEU A 291 -11.23 22.13 -7.67
N ALA A 292 -10.77 23.22 -7.06
CA ALA A 292 -9.60 23.96 -7.54
C ALA A 292 -8.31 23.46 -6.88
N ASP A 293 -7.39 22.95 -7.68
CA ASP A 293 -6.02 22.67 -7.26
C ASP A 293 -5.20 23.97 -7.35
N ARG A 294 -5.33 24.80 -6.31
CA ARG A 294 -4.72 26.13 -6.24
C ARG A 294 -3.19 26.07 -6.25
N GLU A 295 -2.60 25.01 -5.70
CA GLU A 295 -1.15 24.83 -5.65
C GLU A 295 -0.57 24.57 -7.05
N HIS A 296 -1.32 23.86 -7.89
CA HIS A 296 -0.90 23.54 -9.26
C HIS A 296 -1.48 24.48 -10.33
N GLY A 297 -2.41 25.38 -9.96
CA GLY A 297 -3.08 26.27 -10.91
C GLY A 297 -3.99 25.52 -11.88
N GLU A 298 -4.67 24.47 -11.40
CA GLU A 298 -5.44 23.56 -12.27
C GLU A 298 -6.80 23.21 -11.69
N VAL A 299 -7.73 22.89 -12.59
CA VAL A 299 -8.94 22.14 -12.27
C VAL A 299 -8.90 20.85 -13.08
N LYS A 300 -9.15 19.71 -12.43
CA LYS A 300 -9.07 18.37 -13.03
C LYS A 300 -10.45 17.73 -12.98
N VAL A 301 -10.92 17.13 -14.08
CA VAL A 301 -12.23 16.45 -14.09
C VAL A 301 -12.29 15.33 -13.04
N GLY A 302 -11.19 14.60 -12.85
CA GLY A 302 -11.03 13.62 -11.78
C GLY A 302 -11.14 14.19 -10.37
N GLY A 303 -10.70 15.44 -10.16
CA GLY A 303 -10.82 16.15 -8.89
C GLY A 303 -12.29 16.46 -8.56
N ASN A 304 -13.04 16.96 -9.55
CA ASN A 304 -14.48 17.15 -9.41
C ASN A 304 -15.19 15.82 -9.11
N ALA A 305 -14.82 14.77 -9.85
CA ALA A 305 -15.40 13.45 -9.71
C ALA A 305 -15.19 12.87 -8.30
N LEU A 306 -13.95 12.86 -7.79
CA LEU A 306 -13.67 12.35 -6.45
C LEU A 306 -14.33 13.20 -5.36
N ALA A 307 -14.45 14.53 -5.54
CA ALA A 307 -15.19 15.36 -4.60
C ALA A 307 -16.67 14.96 -4.55
N VAL A 308 -17.31 14.75 -5.71
CA VAL A 308 -18.70 14.24 -5.79
C VAL A 308 -18.82 12.90 -5.07
N ILE A 309 -17.94 11.93 -5.38
CA ILE A 309 -17.98 10.58 -4.78
C ILE A 309 -17.83 10.67 -3.26
N ALA A 310 -16.83 11.40 -2.76
CA ALA A 310 -16.57 11.55 -1.34
C ALA A 310 -17.75 12.20 -0.59
N LEU A 311 -18.35 13.26 -1.17
CA LEU A 311 -19.46 13.98 -0.56
C LEU A 311 -20.77 13.17 -0.58
N VAL A 312 -21.05 12.44 -1.66
CA VAL A 312 -22.22 11.53 -1.72
C VAL A 312 -22.10 10.44 -0.67
N GLU A 313 -20.94 9.78 -0.58
CA GLU A 313 -20.71 8.73 0.42
C GLU A 313 -20.79 9.28 1.85
N TYR A 314 -20.28 10.48 2.09
CA TYR A 314 -20.39 11.17 3.38
C TYR A 314 -21.86 11.42 3.76
N MET A 315 -22.65 11.92 2.80
CA MET A 315 -24.07 12.19 2.99
C MET A 315 -24.86 10.91 3.27
N GLU A 316 -24.59 9.83 2.54
CA GLU A 316 -25.18 8.51 2.81
C GLU A 316 -24.80 7.95 4.19
N LEU A 317 -23.54 8.08 4.59
CA LEU A 317 -23.08 7.62 5.91
C LEU A 317 -23.74 8.39 7.06
N THR A 318 -23.90 9.70 6.90
CA THR A 318 -24.39 10.60 7.96
C THR A 318 -25.89 10.83 7.94
N GLY A 319 -26.58 10.43 6.86
CA GLY A 319 -27.99 10.76 6.64
C GLY A 319 -28.25 12.26 6.37
N SER A 320 -27.21 13.02 6.02
CA SER A 320 -27.27 14.46 5.77
C SER A 320 -27.42 14.76 4.28
N ASP A 321 -28.12 15.84 3.91
CA ASP A 321 -28.23 16.37 2.54
C ASP A 321 -27.43 17.66 2.32
N LYS A 322 -26.70 18.13 3.35
CA LYS A 322 -25.96 19.40 3.42
C LYS A 322 -25.18 19.79 2.14
N TYR A 323 -24.61 18.82 1.43
CA TYR A 323 -23.77 19.05 0.26
C TYR A 323 -24.44 18.70 -1.08
N ALA A 324 -25.74 18.43 -1.11
CA ALA A 324 -26.44 18.03 -2.32
C ALA A 324 -26.33 19.08 -3.45
N GLU A 325 -26.55 20.36 -3.15
CA GLU A 325 -26.38 21.45 -4.12
C GLU A 325 -24.93 21.63 -4.57
N LEU A 326 -23.97 21.41 -3.68
CA LEU A 326 -22.55 21.42 -4.02
C LEU A 326 -22.21 20.28 -4.99
N CYS A 327 -22.73 19.07 -4.74
CA CYS A 327 -22.59 17.93 -5.65
C CYS A 327 -23.20 18.21 -7.02
N ARG A 328 -24.39 18.82 -7.10
CA ARG A 328 -24.98 19.26 -8.37
C ARG A 328 -24.08 20.25 -9.11
N GLY A 329 -23.53 21.24 -8.40
CA GLY A 329 -22.61 22.22 -8.97
C GLY A 329 -21.30 21.61 -9.49
N LEU A 330 -20.72 20.66 -8.74
CA LEU A 330 -19.55 19.89 -9.16
C LEU A 330 -19.86 19.00 -10.37
N GLY A 331 -21.04 18.38 -10.39
CA GLY A 331 -21.56 17.63 -11.53
C GLY A 331 -21.70 18.49 -12.78
N ASN A 332 -22.22 19.71 -12.64
CA ASN A 332 -22.25 20.68 -13.75
C ASN A 332 -20.82 21.02 -14.23
N GLY A 333 -19.84 21.08 -13.32
CA GLY A 333 -18.43 21.25 -13.67
C GLY A 333 -17.86 20.07 -14.48
N ILE A 334 -18.24 18.83 -14.14
CA ILE A 334 -17.91 17.65 -14.96
C ILE A 334 -18.57 17.77 -16.34
N MET A 335 -19.83 18.21 -16.42
CA MET A 335 -20.54 18.40 -17.68
C MET A 335 -19.97 19.53 -18.56
N GLU A 336 -19.39 20.58 -17.98
CA GLU A 336 -18.65 21.61 -18.74
C GLU A 336 -17.39 21.03 -19.40
N LEU A 337 -16.86 19.92 -18.88
CA LEU A 337 -15.71 19.21 -19.44
C LEU A 337 -16.10 18.04 -20.35
N PHE A 338 -17.37 17.63 -20.35
CA PHE A 338 -17.87 16.52 -21.15
C PHE A 338 -18.12 16.93 -22.61
N ASP A 339 -17.60 16.14 -23.55
CA ASP A 339 -17.84 16.28 -24.98
C ASP A 339 -18.94 15.31 -25.42
N ARG A 340 -20.16 15.84 -25.58
CA ARG A 340 -21.34 15.04 -25.96
C ARG A 340 -21.21 14.38 -27.33
N SER A 341 -20.31 14.88 -28.20
CA SER A 341 -20.21 14.38 -29.57
C SER A 341 -19.58 12.99 -29.66
N ASP A 342 -18.67 12.67 -28.74
CA ASP A 342 -17.93 11.40 -28.74
C ASP A 342 -17.92 10.66 -27.40
N GLY A 343 -18.38 11.30 -26.32
CA GLY A 343 -18.39 10.75 -24.96
C GLY A 343 -17.06 10.92 -24.21
N SER A 344 -16.15 11.78 -24.68
CA SER A 344 -14.87 12.09 -24.03
C SER A 344 -14.98 13.22 -23.01
N PHE A 345 -13.94 13.40 -22.20
CA PHE A 345 -13.79 14.55 -21.31
C PHE A 345 -12.56 15.37 -21.65
N TRP A 346 -12.60 16.68 -21.41
CA TRP A 346 -11.39 17.46 -21.18
C TRP A 346 -10.88 17.16 -19.77
N HIS A 347 -9.62 16.74 -19.64
CA HIS A 347 -9.07 16.33 -18.37
C HIS A 347 -8.73 17.51 -17.45
N VAL A 348 -8.33 18.65 -18.04
CA VAL A 348 -7.75 19.76 -17.27
C VAL A 348 -8.16 21.13 -17.82
N MET A 349 -8.45 22.05 -16.90
CA MET A 349 -8.57 23.48 -17.15
C MET A 349 -7.47 24.24 -16.39
N ASP A 350 -7.07 25.38 -16.94
CA ASP A 350 -6.27 26.36 -16.21
C ASP A 350 -7.09 27.03 -15.11
N PHE A 351 -6.47 27.24 -13.96
CA PHE A 351 -7.03 28.01 -12.85
C PHE A 351 -6.09 29.18 -12.52
N PRO A 352 -6.61 30.43 -12.37
CA PRO A 352 -8.02 30.80 -12.24
C PRO A 352 -8.74 31.18 -13.55
N GLN A 353 -8.10 31.09 -14.72
CA GLN A 353 -8.67 31.57 -16.00
C GLN A 353 -9.86 30.74 -16.49
N MET A 354 -9.97 29.48 -16.03
CA MET A 354 -11.04 28.55 -16.38
C MET A 354 -11.15 28.32 -17.90
N THR A 355 -10.00 28.15 -18.56
CA THR A 355 -9.91 27.73 -19.96
C THR A 355 -9.53 26.27 -20.06
N ARG A 356 -10.18 25.52 -20.96
CA ARG A 356 -9.83 24.13 -21.25
C ARG A 356 -8.39 24.06 -21.77
N ARG A 357 -7.56 23.21 -21.16
CA ARG A 357 -6.14 23.11 -21.49
C ARG A 357 -5.75 21.75 -22.07
N GLU A 358 -6.13 20.66 -21.41
CA GLU A 358 -5.60 19.34 -21.75
C GLU A 358 -6.76 18.36 -21.99
N ARG A 359 -6.81 17.81 -23.21
CA ARG A 359 -7.81 16.78 -23.57
C ARG A 359 -7.59 15.50 -22.78
N PHE A 360 -6.34 15.08 -22.60
CA PHE A 360 -6.02 13.80 -21.98
C PHE A 360 -4.76 13.92 -21.13
N ARG A 361 -4.86 13.47 -19.86
CA ARG A 361 -3.76 13.45 -18.89
C ARG A 361 -3.41 12.06 -18.39
N THR A 362 -4.43 11.28 -18.08
CA THR A 362 -4.29 9.97 -17.43
C THR A 362 -5.55 9.16 -17.68
N LEU A 363 -5.40 7.84 -17.83
CA LEU A 363 -6.51 6.91 -18.10
C LEU A 363 -7.59 6.91 -17.01
N TYR A 364 -7.26 7.37 -15.80
CA TYR A 364 -8.12 7.33 -14.62
C TYR A 364 -9.32 8.28 -14.68
N TYR A 365 -9.15 9.45 -15.29
CA TYR A 365 -10.13 10.54 -15.17
C TYR A 365 -11.46 10.24 -15.84
N ASP A 366 -11.45 9.49 -16.95
CA ASP A 366 -12.68 9.08 -17.62
C ASP A 366 -13.50 8.13 -16.72
N GLY A 367 -12.83 7.16 -16.08
CA GLY A 367 -13.47 6.25 -15.13
C GLY A 367 -13.99 6.96 -13.88
N GLU A 368 -13.19 7.86 -13.30
CA GLU A 368 -13.61 8.70 -12.16
C GLU A 368 -14.87 9.51 -12.51
N ALA A 369 -14.89 10.17 -13.68
CA ALA A 369 -16.01 10.98 -14.13
C ALA A 369 -17.30 10.17 -14.33
N VAL A 370 -17.22 9.00 -15.00
CA VAL A 370 -18.38 8.11 -15.18
C VAL A 370 -18.91 7.63 -13.83
N PHE A 371 -18.02 7.26 -12.91
CA PHE A 371 -18.42 6.83 -11.58
C PHE A 371 -19.16 7.94 -10.83
N ALA A 372 -18.61 9.17 -10.82
CA ALA A 372 -19.24 10.33 -10.20
C ALA A 372 -20.61 10.68 -10.79
N LEU A 373 -20.76 10.61 -12.12
CA LEU A 373 -22.05 10.83 -12.79
C LEU A 373 -23.10 9.79 -12.38
N CYS A 374 -22.71 8.52 -12.22
CA CYS A 374 -23.61 7.50 -11.71
C CYS A 374 -24.01 7.77 -10.24
N ARG A 375 -23.08 8.20 -9.39
CA ARG A 375 -23.39 8.60 -7.99
C ARG A 375 -24.31 9.81 -7.94
N LEU A 376 -24.15 10.78 -8.83
CA LEU A 376 -25.06 11.93 -8.96
C LEU A 376 -26.45 11.52 -9.41
N TYR A 377 -26.57 10.58 -10.33
CA TYR A 377 -27.88 10.02 -10.70
C TYR A 377 -28.54 9.32 -9.50
N GLY A 378 -27.79 8.54 -8.73
CA GLY A 378 -28.29 7.93 -7.48
C GLY A 378 -28.78 8.95 -6.45
N LEU A 379 -28.08 10.10 -6.31
CA LEU A 379 -28.43 11.17 -5.39
C LEU A 379 -29.64 12.00 -5.85
N THR A 380 -29.73 12.30 -7.15
CA THR A 380 -30.62 13.37 -7.67
C THR A 380 -31.75 12.86 -8.55
N HIS A 381 -31.61 11.67 -9.12
CA HIS A 381 -32.47 11.12 -10.17
C HIS A 381 -32.61 11.99 -11.44
N GLU A 382 -31.68 12.93 -11.67
CA GLU A 382 -31.66 13.76 -12.88
C GLU A 382 -31.03 12.98 -14.05
N ASN A 383 -31.81 12.70 -15.10
CA ASN A 383 -31.39 11.86 -16.24
C ASN A 383 -30.12 12.32 -16.96
N LYS A 384 -29.84 13.63 -17.00
CA LYS A 384 -28.66 14.19 -17.67
C LYS A 384 -27.34 13.56 -17.17
N TRP A 385 -27.29 13.11 -15.92
CA TRP A 385 -26.11 12.46 -15.36
C TRP A 385 -25.94 11.05 -15.90
N LEU A 386 -27.03 10.26 -15.90
CA LEU A 386 -27.01 8.89 -16.39
C LEU A 386 -26.78 8.81 -17.90
N GLU A 387 -27.38 9.73 -18.66
CA GLU A 387 -27.16 9.86 -20.11
C GLU A 387 -25.69 10.14 -20.44
N ALA A 388 -25.05 11.07 -19.72
CA ALA A 388 -23.64 11.37 -19.89
C ALA A 388 -22.75 10.18 -19.48
N ALA A 389 -23.07 9.51 -18.37
CA ALA A 389 -22.36 8.32 -17.91
C ALA A 389 -22.44 7.18 -18.95
N ALA A 390 -23.61 6.93 -19.52
CA ALA A 390 -23.82 5.91 -20.55
C ALA A 390 -23.04 6.24 -21.84
N ALA A 391 -23.10 7.48 -22.32
CA ALA A 391 -22.37 7.90 -23.51
C ALA A 391 -20.85 7.79 -23.35
N ALA A 392 -20.32 8.16 -22.18
CA ALA A 392 -18.90 7.97 -21.86
C ALA A 392 -18.55 6.48 -21.72
N ALA A 393 -19.38 5.67 -21.06
CA ALA A 393 -19.17 4.22 -20.94
C ALA A 393 -19.17 3.52 -22.32
N ASP A 394 -20.06 3.92 -23.23
CA ASP A 394 -20.09 3.39 -24.61
C ASP A 394 -18.80 3.74 -25.37
N ARG A 395 -18.20 4.91 -25.11
CA ARG A 395 -16.87 5.25 -25.62
C ARG A 395 -15.79 4.33 -25.04
N LEU A 396 -15.79 4.12 -23.72
CA LEU A 396 -14.80 3.23 -23.06
C LEU A 396 -14.85 1.80 -23.63
N ILE A 397 -16.05 1.29 -23.92
CA ILE A 397 -16.23 0.01 -24.62
C ILE A 397 -15.65 0.08 -26.03
N ARG A 398 -16.04 1.10 -26.82
CA ARG A 398 -15.62 1.25 -28.22
C ARG A 398 -14.11 1.38 -28.39
N GLU A 399 -13.42 1.99 -27.43
CA GLU A 399 -11.95 2.17 -27.44
C GLU A 399 -11.18 1.01 -26.78
N GLY A 400 -11.89 0.03 -26.21
CA GLY A 400 -11.31 -1.17 -25.62
C GLY A 400 -10.52 -0.88 -24.35
N TYR A 401 -11.11 -0.16 -23.38
CA TYR A 401 -10.42 0.24 -22.14
C TYR A 401 -10.05 -0.94 -21.23
N GLU A 402 -10.67 -2.10 -21.40
CA GLU A 402 -10.34 -3.30 -20.64
C GLU A 402 -8.86 -3.69 -20.75
N LYS A 403 -8.16 -3.33 -21.83
CA LYS A 403 -6.71 -3.59 -21.97
C LYS A 403 -5.85 -2.85 -20.94
N HIS A 404 -6.36 -1.76 -20.38
CA HIS A 404 -5.61 -0.89 -19.48
C HIS A 404 -5.59 -1.38 -18.02
N CYS A 405 -6.51 -2.29 -17.63
CA CYS A 405 -6.63 -2.79 -16.25
C CYS A 405 -6.82 -1.64 -15.24
N ASP A 406 -7.71 -0.72 -15.57
CA ASP A 406 -8.01 0.41 -14.70
C ASP A 406 -9.13 0.07 -13.71
N HIS A 407 -8.83 0.23 -12.42
CA HIS A 407 -9.77 0.10 -11.33
C HIS A 407 -10.90 1.15 -11.34
N TRP A 408 -10.66 2.38 -11.80
CA TRP A 408 -11.71 3.41 -11.86
C TRP A 408 -12.78 3.06 -12.89
N VAL A 409 -12.37 2.46 -14.01
CA VAL A 409 -13.30 1.86 -14.98
C VAL A 409 -14.12 0.74 -14.34
N SER A 410 -13.54 -0.07 -13.45
CA SER A 410 -14.33 -1.09 -12.73
C SER A 410 -15.34 -0.49 -11.77
N TYR A 411 -14.96 0.56 -11.01
CA TYR A 411 -15.91 1.30 -10.17
C TYR A 411 -17.04 1.91 -11.01
N ALA A 412 -16.70 2.55 -12.13
CA ALA A 412 -17.65 3.15 -13.05
C ALA A 412 -18.68 2.15 -13.57
N PHE A 413 -18.24 1.01 -14.11
CA PHE A 413 -19.14 -0.01 -14.64
C PHE A 413 -19.90 -0.74 -13.54
N ASN A 414 -19.31 -0.92 -12.35
CA ASN A 414 -20.00 -1.51 -11.21
C ASN A 414 -21.18 -0.62 -10.77
N GLU A 415 -20.98 0.69 -10.73
CA GLU A 415 -22.03 1.65 -10.37
C GLU A 415 -23.06 1.80 -11.50
N LEU A 416 -22.63 1.98 -12.75
CA LEU A 416 -23.50 2.14 -13.92
C LEU A 416 -24.50 0.98 -14.03
N THR A 417 -24.02 -0.25 -13.88
CA THR A 417 -24.83 -1.46 -14.00
C THR A 417 -25.83 -1.66 -12.85
N LYS A 418 -25.86 -0.78 -11.84
CA LYS A 418 -26.95 -0.73 -10.85
C LYS A 418 -28.21 -0.08 -11.44
N PHE A 419 -28.02 0.87 -12.36
CA PHE A 419 -29.07 1.64 -12.99
C PHE A 419 -29.37 1.18 -14.43
N LEU A 420 -28.34 0.75 -15.17
CA LEU A 420 -28.41 0.25 -16.55
C LEU A 420 -27.75 -1.14 -16.65
N PRO A 421 -28.42 -2.22 -16.22
CA PRO A 421 -27.88 -3.58 -16.26
C PRO A 421 -27.94 -4.20 -17.67
N GLU A 422 -27.50 -3.46 -18.69
CA GLU A 422 -27.47 -3.93 -20.07
C GLU A 422 -26.29 -4.88 -20.31
N GLU A 423 -26.49 -5.88 -21.17
CA GLU A 423 -25.50 -6.93 -21.44
C GLU A 423 -24.12 -6.37 -21.82
N ARG A 424 -24.06 -5.30 -22.62
CA ARG A 424 -22.80 -4.67 -23.04
C ARG A 424 -21.97 -4.12 -21.87
N TYR A 425 -22.63 -3.53 -20.87
CA TYR A 425 -21.97 -2.99 -19.69
C TYR A 425 -21.56 -4.10 -18.72
N LEU A 426 -22.42 -5.10 -18.50
CA LEU A 426 -22.12 -6.27 -17.68
C LEU A 426 -20.92 -7.04 -18.23
N SER A 427 -20.93 -7.34 -19.54
CA SER A 427 -19.86 -8.04 -20.25
C SER A 427 -18.53 -7.29 -20.17
N PHE A 428 -18.54 -5.98 -20.42
CA PHE A 428 -17.33 -5.16 -20.32
C PHE A 428 -16.78 -5.11 -18.89
N GLY A 429 -17.64 -4.92 -17.88
CA GLY A 429 -17.23 -4.90 -16.46
C GLY A 429 -16.54 -6.19 -16.00
N LEU A 430 -16.96 -7.34 -16.52
CA LEU A 430 -16.29 -8.63 -16.29
C LEU A 430 -14.97 -8.74 -17.09
N LYS A 431 -14.96 -8.33 -18.36
CA LYS A 431 -13.76 -8.36 -19.22
C LYS A 431 -12.61 -7.51 -18.67
N ASN A 432 -12.89 -6.36 -18.06
CA ASN A 432 -11.87 -5.50 -17.45
C ASN A 432 -11.02 -6.24 -16.40
N ALA A 433 -11.60 -7.20 -15.68
CA ALA A 433 -10.84 -8.11 -14.82
C ALA A 433 -10.27 -9.31 -15.59
N ALA A 434 -11.12 -10.03 -16.33
CA ALA A 434 -10.77 -11.32 -16.93
C ALA A 434 -9.61 -11.24 -17.94
N VAL A 435 -9.61 -10.24 -18.83
CA VAL A 435 -8.54 -10.04 -19.83
C VAL A 435 -7.18 -9.81 -19.18
N ASN A 436 -7.16 -9.29 -17.95
CA ASN A 436 -5.95 -8.93 -17.23
C ASN A 436 -5.58 -9.92 -16.13
N LEU A 437 -6.35 -10.99 -15.95
CA LEU A 437 -6.29 -11.81 -14.75
C LEU A 437 -4.89 -12.42 -14.55
N GLN A 438 -4.28 -12.95 -15.61
CA GLN A 438 -2.91 -13.47 -15.59
C GLN A 438 -1.88 -12.40 -15.23
N ARG A 439 -2.02 -11.19 -15.78
CA ARG A 439 -1.14 -10.05 -15.47
C ARG A 439 -1.28 -9.63 -14.00
N ILE A 440 -2.50 -9.59 -13.48
CA ILE A 440 -2.78 -9.24 -12.09
C ILE A 440 -2.20 -10.30 -11.15
N ARG A 441 -2.47 -11.58 -11.45
CA ARG A 441 -2.01 -12.73 -10.67
C ARG A 441 -0.48 -12.81 -10.61
N GLY A 442 0.20 -12.65 -11.74
CA GLY A 442 1.66 -12.70 -11.85
C GLY A 442 2.39 -11.43 -11.37
N LYS A 443 1.68 -10.41 -10.90
CA LYS A 443 2.30 -9.12 -10.55
C LYS A 443 3.11 -9.21 -9.25
N LYS A 444 4.44 -9.15 -9.39
CA LYS A 444 5.41 -9.14 -8.28
C LYS A 444 5.54 -7.79 -7.53
N THR A 445 4.60 -6.86 -7.68
CA THR A 445 4.55 -5.63 -6.87
C THR A 445 3.16 -5.48 -6.28
N MET A 446 3.06 -4.64 -5.26
CA MET A 446 1.88 -4.54 -4.40
C MET A 446 0.61 -4.08 -5.12
N HIS A 447 0.73 -3.21 -6.13
CA HIS A 447 -0.35 -2.57 -6.90
C HIS A 447 -1.72 -2.70 -6.25
N GLN A 448 -1.95 -1.84 -5.26
CA GLN A 448 -3.12 -1.86 -4.38
C GLN A 448 -4.45 -1.74 -5.14
N THR A 449 -4.45 -1.06 -6.28
CA THR A 449 -5.63 -0.87 -7.13
C THR A 449 -6.14 -2.15 -7.80
N TYR A 450 -5.33 -3.22 -7.87
CA TYR A 450 -5.78 -4.49 -8.45
C TYR A 450 -6.84 -5.18 -7.58
N LEU A 451 -6.74 -5.11 -6.25
CA LEU A 451 -7.77 -5.70 -5.41
C LEU A 451 -9.08 -4.92 -5.49
N GLU A 452 -9.02 -3.59 -5.59
CA GLU A 452 -10.19 -2.74 -5.85
C GLU A 452 -10.88 -3.12 -7.17
N LEU A 453 -10.10 -3.24 -8.25
CA LEU A 453 -10.58 -3.67 -9.56
C LEU A 453 -11.32 -5.01 -9.47
N LEU A 454 -10.66 -6.02 -8.89
CA LEU A 454 -11.23 -7.35 -8.79
C LEU A 454 -12.49 -7.38 -7.92
N CYS A 455 -12.53 -6.65 -6.79
CA CYS A 455 -13.71 -6.59 -5.94
C CYS A 455 -14.89 -5.88 -6.63
N ALA A 456 -14.64 -4.78 -7.36
CA ALA A 456 -15.67 -4.10 -8.14
C ALA A 456 -16.23 -5.00 -9.26
N SER A 457 -15.37 -5.73 -9.97
CA SER A 457 -15.82 -6.73 -10.96
C SER A 457 -16.57 -7.91 -10.31
N PHE A 458 -16.20 -8.30 -9.09
CA PHE A 458 -16.91 -9.34 -8.35
C PHE A 458 -18.32 -8.91 -7.97
N GLU A 459 -18.54 -7.63 -7.64
CA GLU A 459 -19.89 -7.11 -7.38
C GLU A 459 -20.79 -7.17 -8.63
N ILE A 460 -20.23 -6.93 -9.82
CA ILE A 460 -20.95 -7.11 -11.10
C ILE A 460 -21.26 -8.60 -11.31
N TYR A 461 -20.26 -9.48 -11.19
CA TYR A 461 -20.42 -10.93 -11.31
C TYR A 461 -21.52 -11.48 -10.39
N SER A 462 -21.49 -11.08 -9.12
CA SER A 462 -22.46 -11.55 -8.14
C SER A 462 -23.86 -11.00 -8.42
N ARG A 463 -23.98 -9.74 -8.86
CA ARG A 463 -25.26 -9.15 -9.25
C ARG A 463 -25.89 -9.89 -10.42
N ILE A 464 -25.11 -10.29 -11.42
CA ILE A 464 -25.58 -11.09 -12.56
C ILE A 464 -26.18 -12.40 -12.06
N ARG A 465 -25.48 -13.11 -11.16
CA ARG A 465 -25.94 -14.40 -10.61
C ARG A 465 -27.16 -14.26 -9.72
N GLU A 466 -27.15 -13.30 -8.80
CA GLU A 466 -28.20 -13.11 -7.79
C GLU A 466 -29.52 -12.65 -8.42
N ARG A 467 -29.46 -11.87 -9.51
CA ARG A 467 -30.64 -11.33 -10.19
C ARG A 467 -31.02 -12.07 -11.47
N GLY A 468 -30.27 -13.10 -11.86
CA GLY A 468 -30.50 -13.84 -13.11
C GLY A 468 -30.40 -12.98 -14.36
N LEU A 469 -29.46 -12.02 -14.40
CA LEU A 469 -29.29 -11.12 -15.55
C LEU A 469 -28.67 -11.85 -16.75
N GLU A 470 -29.10 -11.50 -17.96
CA GLU A 470 -28.49 -12.02 -19.18
C GLU A 470 -27.12 -11.36 -19.42
N CYS A 471 -26.07 -12.19 -19.46
CA CYS A 471 -24.72 -11.76 -19.81
C CYS A 471 -23.97 -12.92 -20.46
N GLY A 472 -23.86 -12.91 -21.79
CA GLY A 472 -23.29 -14.04 -22.56
C GLY A 472 -21.87 -14.42 -22.13
N TYR A 473 -21.07 -13.42 -21.71
CA TYR A 473 -19.68 -13.61 -21.29
C TYR A 473 -19.53 -14.42 -19.99
N MET A 474 -20.59 -14.60 -19.20
CA MET A 474 -20.55 -15.42 -17.98
C MET A 474 -20.11 -16.86 -18.24
N ARG A 475 -20.40 -17.41 -19.44
CA ARG A 475 -20.00 -18.77 -19.83
C ARG A 475 -18.49 -18.95 -20.02
N GLU A 476 -17.81 -17.86 -20.35
CA GLU A 476 -16.36 -17.82 -20.61
C GLU A 476 -15.57 -17.25 -19.42
N PHE A 477 -16.27 -16.71 -18.42
CA PHE A 477 -15.63 -16.03 -17.30
C PHE A 477 -14.90 -17.03 -16.38
N PRO A 478 -13.59 -16.86 -16.14
CA PRO A 478 -12.79 -17.81 -15.36
C PRO A 478 -13.01 -17.63 -13.85
N ALA A 479 -14.22 -17.93 -13.37
CA ALA A 479 -14.66 -17.63 -12.00
C ALA A 479 -13.77 -18.24 -10.91
N GLY A 480 -13.31 -19.48 -11.08
CA GLY A 480 -12.41 -20.15 -10.14
C GLY A 480 -11.04 -19.47 -10.02
N GLU A 481 -10.41 -19.16 -11.15
CA GLU A 481 -9.14 -18.42 -11.14
C GLU A 481 -9.33 -16.99 -10.62
N PHE A 482 -10.45 -16.37 -10.96
CA PHE A 482 -10.79 -15.01 -10.55
C PHE A 482 -10.86 -14.88 -9.03
N VAL A 483 -11.62 -15.76 -8.36
CA VAL A 483 -11.74 -15.74 -6.90
C VAL A 483 -10.41 -16.07 -6.22
N GLU A 484 -9.65 -17.05 -6.71
CA GLU A 484 -8.31 -17.35 -6.16
C GLU A 484 -7.34 -16.18 -6.34
N THR A 485 -7.48 -15.40 -7.41
CA THR A 485 -6.66 -14.21 -7.64
C THR A 485 -7.04 -13.06 -6.70
N ILE A 486 -8.31 -12.92 -6.32
CA ILE A 486 -8.74 -11.95 -5.29
C ILE A 486 -8.03 -12.23 -3.96
N PHE A 487 -8.09 -13.47 -3.47
CA PHE A 487 -7.42 -13.86 -2.22
C PHE A 487 -5.91 -13.69 -2.31
N LEU A 488 -5.30 -14.11 -3.44
CA LEU A 488 -3.87 -13.90 -3.68
C LEU A 488 -3.48 -12.42 -3.58
N ARG A 489 -4.24 -11.52 -4.21
CA ARG A 489 -3.94 -10.08 -4.16
C ARG A 489 -4.14 -9.48 -2.78
N ALA A 490 -5.19 -9.89 -2.06
CA ALA A 490 -5.44 -9.47 -0.68
C ALA A 490 -4.29 -9.83 0.26
N GLU A 491 -3.72 -11.03 0.11
CA GLU A 491 -2.55 -11.45 0.88
C GLU A 491 -1.26 -10.77 0.39
N TYR A 492 -1.10 -10.63 -0.92
CA TYR A 492 0.12 -10.06 -1.50
C TYR A 492 0.30 -8.60 -1.10
N MET A 493 -0.79 -7.81 -1.00
CA MET A 493 -0.81 -6.39 -0.59
C MET A 493 -0.17 -6.14 0.79
N LEU A 494 -0.15 -7.13 1.66
CA LEU A 494 0.41 -7.01 3.00
C LEU A 494 1.94 -6.84 3.04
N ASN A 495 2.67 -7.16 1.97
CA ASN A 495 4.12 -6.84 1.88
C ASN A 495 4.40 -5.32 1.76
N GLY A 496 3.36 -4.48 1.67
CA GLY A 496 3.45 -3.02 1.74
C GLY A 496 2.94 -2.47 3.07
N CYS A 497 2.42 -3.32 3.95
CA CYS A 497 1.95 -2.90 5.27
C CYS A 497 3.16 -2.53 6.14
N CYS A 498 3.02 -1.43 6.88
CA CYS A 498 4.00 -0.98 7.86
C CYS A 498 3.97 -1.85 9.13
N PHE A 499 4.30 -3.13 8.97
CA PHE A 499 4.48 -4.02 10.11
C PHE A 499 5.71 -3.62 10.93
N PRO A 500 5.68 -3.84 12.27
CA PRO A 500 6.81 -3.58 13.16
C PRO A 500 8.17 -4.10 12.65
N GLU A 501 8.23 -5.33 12.13
CA GLU A 501 9.46 -5.94 11.60
C GLU A 501 10.07 -5.20 10.40
N PHE A 502 9.28 -4.39 9.68
CA PHE A 502 9.78 -3.51 8.62
C PHE A 502 10.11 -2.12 9.16
N VAL A 503 9.15 -1.50 9.86
CA VAL A 503 9.28 -0.08 10.22
C VAL A 503 10.30 0.17 11.30
N MET A 504 10.68 -0.85 12.08
CA MET A 504 11.75 -0.71 13.09
C MET A 504 13.07 -0.21 12.50
N TYR A 505 13.31 -0.35 11.19
CA TYR A 505 14.51 0.14 10.51
C TYR A 505 14.35 1.55 9.89
N LEU A 506 13.18 2.17 10.03
CA LEU A 506 12.87 3.50 9.49
C LEU A 506 13.06 4.58 10.56
N LYS A 507 12.98 5.86 10.19
CA LYS A 507 13.41 6.96 11.07
C LYS A 507 12.59 7.08 12.36
N TYR A 508 11.26 6.93 12.26
CA TYR A 508 10.31 7.02 13.39
C TYR A 508 9.29 5.88 13.29
N PRO A 509 9.58 4.69 13.83
CA PRO A 509 8.82 3.48 13.52
C PRO A 509 7.34 3.51 13.95
N SER A 510 7.05 3.95 15.17
CA SER A 510 5.68 3.96 15.74
C SER A 510 4.73 4.86 14.96
N ALA A 511 5.25 5.98 14.43
CA ALA A 511 4.49 6.92 13.61
C ALA A 511 4.03 6.33 12.26
N LEU A 512 4.55 5.17 11.85
CA LEU A 512 4.25 4.54 10.57
C LEU A 512 3.30 3.35 10.70
N LEU A 513 3.02 2.88 11.91
CA LEU A 513 2.13 1.74 12.12
C LEU A 513 0.74 2.02 11.54
N GLY A 514 0.13 1.00 10.93
CA GLY A 514 -1.15 1.11 10.21
C GLY A 514 -1.02 1.70 8.80
N ALA A 515 0.10 2.31 8.43
CA ALA A 515 0.33 2.81 7.09
C ALA A 515 0.67 1.69 6.08
N PHE A 516 0.70 2.07 4.81
CA PHE A 516 1.19 1.26 3.70
C PHE A 516 2.18 2.05 2.87
N PHE A 517 3.34 1.47 2.59
CA PHE A 517 4.39 2.08 1.78
C PHE A 517 4.44 1.52 0.36
N VAL A 518 4.88 2.35 -0.58
CA VAL A 518 5.23 1.95 -1.93
C VAL A 518 6.75 1.81 -2.01
N ARG A 519 7.23 0.56 -1.87
CA ARG A 519 8.66 0.26 -1.75
C ARG A 519 9.48 0.85 -2.89
N GLN A 520 9.07 0.59 -4.12
CA GLN A 520 9.76 1.03 -5.33
C GLN A 520 9.79 2.55 -5.52
N ASP A 521 9.02 3.31 -4.73
CA ASP A 521 9.02 4.77 -4.74
C ASP A 521 9.79 5.31 -3.51
N GLY A 522 10.87 4.64 -3.08
CA GLY A 522 11.65 5.09 -1.93
C GLY A 522 10.93 4.87 -0.59
N PHE A 523 10.13 3.79 -0.49
CA PHE A 523 9.23 3.53 0.64
C PHE A 523 8.20 4.64 0.89
N ARG A 524 7.86 5.44 -0.14
CA ARG A 524 6.89 6.54 0.01
C ARG A 524 5.61 6.06 0.67
N ILE A 525 5.15 6.83 1.65
CA ILE A 525 3.80 6.76 2.19
C ILE A 525 3.11 8.06 1.80
N ARG A 526 1.95 7.98 1.16
CA ARG A 526 1.17 9.16 0.74
C ARG A 526 -0.31 8.87 0.91
N ILE A 527 -1.12 9.90 1.14
CA ILE A 527 -2.55 9.71 1.45
C ILE A 527 -3.32 8.90 0.40
N ASP A 528 -2.95 8.97 -0.88
CA ASP A 528 -3.57 8.18 -1.95
C ASP A 528 -3.07 6.74 -1.98
N ASP A 529 -1.82 6.48 -1.57
CA ASP A 529 -1.36 5.12 -1.35
C ASP A 529 -2.25 4.48 -0.27
N ILE A 530 -2.42 5.14 0.88
CA ILE A 530 -3.26 4.65 1.99
C ILE A 530 -4.73 4.53 1.58
N GLN A 531 -5.28 5.50 0.85
CA GLN A 531 -6.63 5.47 0.32
C GLN A 531 -6.90 4.15 -0.40
N HIS A 532 -6.04 3.78 -1.36
CA HIS A 532 -6.26 2.61 -2.19
C HIS A 532 -6.10 1.31 -1.40
N TYR A 533 -5.17 1.23 -0.44
CA TYR A 533 -5.08 0.07 0.46
C TYR A 533 -6.33 -0.08 1.34
N CYS A 534 -6.76 1.02 1.98
CA CYS A 534 -7.94 1.03 2.83
C CYS A 534 -9.21 0.69 2.04
N GLY A 535 -9.41 1.30 0.87
CA GLY A 535 -10.53 1.05 -0.04
C GLY A 535 -10.57 -0.41 -0.52
N ALA A 536 -9.42 -0.98 -0.87
CA ALA A 536 -9.32 -2.38 -1.28
C ALA A 536 -9.74 -3.35 -0.17
N TYR A 537 -9.28 -3.15 1.08
CA TYR A 537 -9.70 -4.01 2.20
C TYR A 537 -11.14 -3.76 2.63
N CYS A 538 -11.66 -2.54 2.50
CA CYS A 538 -13.11 -2.27 2.67
C CYS A 538 -13.93 -3.11 1.68
N ALA A 539 -13.55 -3.09 0.40
CA ALA A 539 -14.24 -3.84 -0.65
C ALA A 539 -14.12 -5.36 -0.45
N PHE A 540 -12.93 -5.85 -0.10
CA PHE A 540 -12.70 -7.27 0.20
C PHE A 540 -13.50 -7.74 1.41
N TYR A 541 -13.49 -6.97 2.52
CA TYR A 541 -14.27 -7.27 3.72
C TYR A 541 -15.77 -7.41 3.42
N ARG A 542 -16.35 -6.42 2.73
CA ARG A 542 -17.77 -6.40 2.36
C ARG A 542 -18.19 -7.60 1.51
N ASN A 543 -17.26 -8.16 0.74
CA ASN A 543 -17.50 -9.27 -0.17
C ASN A 543 -17.00 -10.62 0.37
N TYR A 544 -16.37 -10.66 1.56
CA TYR A 544 -15.61 -11.82 2.04
C TYR A 544 -16.42 -13.11 2.10
N ASP A 545 -17.64 -13.07 2.64
CA ASP A 545 -18.47 -14.28 2.79
C ASP A 545 -18.90 -14.82 1.43
N ARG A 546 -19.35 -13.94 0.52
CA ARG A 546 -19.73 -14.31 -0.86
C ARG A 546 -18.55 -14.86 -1.64
N LEU A 547 -17.36 -14.25 -1.49
CA LEU A 547 -16.12 -14.73 -2.07
C LEU A 547 -15.73 -16.11 -1.54
N THR A 548 -15.88 -16.34 -0.23
CA THR A 548 -15.56 -17.62 0.41
C THR A 548 -16.49 -18.73 -0.08
N VAL A 549 -17.79 -18.46 -0.18
CA VAL A 549 -18.77 -19.40 -0.76
C VAL A 549 -18.39 -19.75 -2.20
N LEU A 550 -18.09 -18.75 -3.03
CA LEU A 550 -17.67 -18.97 -4.42
C LEU A 550 -16.35 -19.75 -4.51
N ARG A 551 -15.36 -19.43 -3.66
CA ARG A 551 -14.07 -20.13 -3.64
C ARG A 551 -14.25 -21.60 -3.30
N ASN A 552 -15.11 -21.90 -2.34
CA ASN A 552 -15.36 -23.27 -1.88
C ASN A 552 -16.10 -24.11 -2.92
N SER A 553 -16.97 -23.52 -3.75
CA SER A 553 -17.65 -24.29 -4.81
C SER A 553 -16.69 -24.87 -5.84
N PHE A 554 -15.53 -24.25 -6.07
CA PHE A 554 -14.50 -24.75 -7.00
C PHE A 554 -13.48 -25.69 -6.34
N ARG A 555 -13.58 -25.94 -5.02
CA ARG A 555 -12.72 -26.88 -4.29
C ARG A 555 -13.40 -28.21 -4.04
N GLN A 556 -14.71 -28.27 -4.26
CA GLN A 556 -15.53 -29.46 -4.12
C GLN A 556 -15.80 -30.16 -5.46
N GLU A 557 -15.31 -29.56 -6.55
CA GLU A 557 -15.16 -30.14 -7.90
C GLU A 557 -13.72 -30.63 -8.08
#